data_AF-A0A1Q6KH65-F1
#
_entry.id   AF-A0A1Q6KH65-F1
#
_cell.length_a   1.000
_cell.length_b   1.000
_cell.length_c   1.000
_cell.angle_alpha   90.00
_cell.angle_beta   90.00
_cell.angle_gamma   90.00
#
_symmetry.space_group_name_H-M   'P 1'
#
loop_
_entity.id
_entity.type
_entity.pdbx_description
1 polymer ?
#
loop_
_entity_poly.entity_id
_entity_poly.type
_entity_poly.pdbx_seq_one_letter_code
_entity_poly.pdbx_strand_id
1 'polypeptide(L)'
;MNRRKVTTLMSLVVSLVVFISLLAFSANTVSASDLSRNENIISDLKLENNISSPYIDSEGKSLSPENAQKVEELLASLKKIEGFAVFANELSQTNLIEGNICVNKAIPHTNIVLSRVYEVEPNDYSYIGDTTSPIQITGNSDFDLAPINVGPNIKVEQPNKNQTIINGGYSTNILATELTDEEYINATSLINSVLDNLASIGDAIKYEADTSFYEDQTDSFSSINKLLKNNVAKNGDVVCINVDYTQLINNEGSFGYLINNNSGTRIVVNVITDNSPTINIQKGFTTNTNVSTEFNQLSPYIIWNFGSYAGSINISEEMLGIIVAPKAQVFQASGNLNGEIVASIAGSNGEIHQVSVTPDIPTSEAVEPSQTPEAVEPSQTPEAVEPSITPTPLEPISTKSTESTQIPSEVIKKTKMVDTGDKTNIKKLLEIFGAAGLTLIIAAFLSYSNKKK
;
A
#
# COMPACT_ATOMS: atom_id res chain seq x y z
N MET A 1 5.64 39.92 -31.80
CA MET A 1 6.20 38.56 -31.60
C MET A 1 5.17 37.71 -30.85
N ASN A 2 4.06 37.28 -31.47
CA ASN A 2 3.07 36.44 -30.76
C ASN A 2 2.07 35.65 -31.64
N ARG A 3 2.36 35.39 -32.93
CA ARG A 3 1.46 34.60 -33.79
C ARG A 3 1.92 33.17 -34.05
N ARG A 4 3.21 32.85 -33.92
CA ARG A 4 3.73 31.49 -34.19
C ARG A 4 3.49 30.47 -33.06
N LYS A 5 3.37 30.89 -31.80
CA LYS A 5 3.15 29.94 -30.67
C LYS A 5 1.69 29.48 -30.53
N VAL A 6 0.72 30.27 -31.00
CA VAL A 6 -0.71 29.92 -30.94
C VAL A 6 -1.09 28.89 -32.02
N THR A 7 -0.42 28.93 -33.18
CA THR A 7 -0.67 27.99 -34.28
C THR A 7 -0.15 26.58 -33.98
N THR A 8 0.97 26.44 -33.26
CA THR A 8 1.54 25.14 -32.90
C THR A 8 0.72 24.44 -31.80
N LEU A 9 0.18 25.20 -30.85
CA LEU A 9 -0.67 24.65 -29.78
C LEU A 9 -2.05 24.21 -30.31
N MET A 10 -2.65 24.98 -31.22
CA MET A 10 -3.88 24.58 -31.91
C MET A 10 -3.69 23.36 -32.83
N SER A 11 -2.53 23.21 -33.48
CA SER A 11 -2.22 22.03 -34.30
C SER A 11 -2.05 20.75 -33.46
N LEU A 12 -1.53 20.86 -32.23
CA LEU A 12 -1.36 19.70 -31.33
C LEU A 12 -2.71 19.25 -30.74
N VAL A 13 -3.59 20.19 -30.40
CA VAL A 13 -4.94 19.90 -29.88
C VAL A 13 -5.84 19.31 -30.96
N VAL A 14 -5.74 19.77 -32.20
CA VAL A 14 -6.51 19.20 -33.32
C VAL A 14 -5.99 17.80 -33.69
N SER A 15 -4.68 17.53 -33.64
CA SER A 15 -4.15 16.17 -33.83
C SER A 15 -4.54 15.19 -32.72
N LEU A 16 -4.66 15.64 -31.46
CA LEU A 16 -5.08 14.81 -30.34
C LEU A 16 -6.59 14.47 -30.39
N VAL A 17 -7.43 15.41 -30.82
CA VAL A 17 -8.88 15.19 -31.00
C VAL A 17 -9.15 14.26 -32.18
N VAL A 18 -8.34 14.31 -33.26
CA VAL A 18 -8.46 13.37 -34.39
C VAL A 18 -8.01 11.96 -34.00
N PHE A 19 -7.01 11.81 -33.12
CA PHE A 19 -6.58 10.49 -32.61
C PHE A 19 -7.63 9.83 -31.69
N ILE A 20 -8.28 10.61 -30.82
CA ILE A 20 -9.36 10.12 -29.95
C ILE A 20 -10.61 9.77 -30.78
N SER A 21 -10.86 10.50 -31.89
CA SER A 21 -11.98 10.20 -32.79
C SER A 21 -11.74 8.96 -33.66
N LEU A 22 -10.48 8.60 -33.98
CA LEU A 22 -10.16 7.36 -34.70
C LEU A 22 -10.22 6.11 -33.79
N LEU A 23 -9.91 6.24 -32.50
CA LEU A 23 -10.10 5.16 -31.53
C LEU A 23 -11.59 4.92 -31.20
N ALA A 24 -12.44 5.92 -31.38
CA ALA A 24 -13.90 5.80 -31.23
C ALA A 24 -14.63 5.28 -32.49
N PHE A 25 -13.94 5.05 -33.62
CA PHE A 25 -14.55 4.62 -34.88
C PHE A 25 -14.20 3.19 -35.33
N SER A 26 -13.52 2.38 -34.49
CA SER A 26 -13.34 0.94 -34.73
C SER A 26 -14.26 0.05 -33.88
N ALA A 27 -15.12 0.64 -33.06
CA ALA A 27 -16.19 -0.08 -32.36
C ALA A 27 -17.56 0.26 -32.98
N ASN A 28 -17.97 -0.59 -33.93
CA ASN A 28 -19.32 -0.83 -34.45
C ASN A 28 -19.44 -0.67 -35.97
N THR A 29 -19.22 -1.78 -36.68
CA THR A 29 -20.18 -2.29 -37.67
C THR A 29 -20.04 -3.80 -37.79
N VAL A 30 -20.82 -4.57 -37.03
CA VAL A 30 -21.32 -5.86 -37.51
C VAL A 30 -22.82 -5.82 -37.29
N SER A 31 -23.57 -5.89 -38.39
CA SER A 31 -25.02 -5.82 -38.40
C SER A 31 -25.62 -7.01 -37.66
N ALA A 32 -26.63 -6.73 -36.83
CA ALA A 32 -27.57 -7.74 -36.36
C ALA A 32 -28.41 -8.25 -37.53
N SER A 33 -27.97 -9.30 -38.20
CA SER A 33 -28.79 -10.23 -38.98
C SER A 33 -27.95 -11.44 -39.36
N ASP A 34 -28.48 -12.63 -39.05
CA ASP A 34 -28.00 -13.97 -39.41
C ASP A 34 -26.91 -14.61 -38.53
N LEU A 35 -27.35 -15.19 -37.41
CA LEU A 35 -26.84 -16.49 -36.91
C LEU A 35 -27.86 -17.09 -35.93
N SER A 36 -28.97 -17.57 -36.49
CA SER A 36 -29.71 -18.66 -35.86
C SER A 36 -29.12 -19.98 -36.36
N ARG A 37 -28.89 -20.92 -35.44
CA ARG A 37 -28.37 -22.30 -35.60
C ARG A 37 -26.84 -22.45 -35.61
N ASN A 38 -26.30 -22.72 -34.43
CA ASN A 38 -25.75 -24.05 -34.13
C ASN A 38 -25.48 -24.16 -32.63
N GLU A 39 -26.41 -24.78 -31.91
CA GLU A 39 -26.05 -25.48 -30.68
C GLU A 39 -25.11 -26.63 -31.08
N ASN A 40 -23.83 -26.48 -30.79
CA ASN A 40 -22.93 -27.62 -30.68
C ASN A 40 -22.11 -27.46 -29.41
N ILE A 41 -22.57 -28.21 -28.42
CA ILE A 41 -21.89 -28.71 -27.23
C ILE A 41 -20.37 -28.78 -27.47
N ILE A 42 -19.63 -27.84 -26.87
CA ILE A 42 -18.26 -28.11 -26.43
C ILE A 42 -18.38 -28.33 -24.93
N SER A 43 -18.52 -29.61 -24.60
CA SER A 43 -18.35 -30.19 -23.29
C SER A 43 -16.97 -29.86 -22.73
N ASP A 44 -16.95 -29.44 -21.47
CA ASP A 44 -15.91 -29.65 -20.46
C ASP A 44 -14.62 -30.31 -20.97
N LEU A 45 -13.66 -29.48 -21.33
CA LEU A 45 -12.25 -29.82 -21.17
C LEU A 45 -11.69 -28.80 -20.18
N LYS A 46 -11.74 -29.18 -18.90
CA LYS A 46 -10.91 -28.64 -17.84
C LYS A 46 -9.46 -28.58 -18.35
N LEU A 47 -9.04 -27.41 -18.82
CA LEU A 47 -7.64 -27.05 -18.78
C LEU A 47 -7.40 -26.54 -17.35
N GLU A 48 -7.25 -27.47 -16.40
CA GLU A 48 -6.60 -27.17 -15.13
C GLU A 48 -5.14 -26.84 -15.44
N ASN A 49 -4.88 -25.59 -15.86
CA ASN A 49 -3.57 -24.99 -15.74
C ASN A 49 -3.33 -24.86 -14.23
N ASN A 50 -2.70 -25.90 -13.68
CA ASN A 50 -2.38 -26.07 -12.27
C ASN A 50 -1.20 -25.16 -11.88
N ILE A 51 -1.32 -23.86 -12.17
CA ILE A 51 -0.49 -22.83 -11.56
C ILE A 51 -1.19 -22.54 -10.24
N SER A 52 -0.62 -23.07 -9.15
CA SER A 52 -1.06 -22.76 -7.80
C SER A 52 -0.88 -21.26 -7.60
N SER A 53 -1.96 -20.49 -7.65
CA SER A 53 -1.94 -19.07 -7.30
C SER A 53 -1.47 -18.94 -5.84
N PRO A 54 -0.57 -18.00 -5.52
CA PRO A 54 -0.19 -17.70 -4.14
C PRO A 54 -1.34 -17.03 -3.36
N TYR A 55 -2.43 -16.70 -4.04
CA TYR A 55 -3.66 -16.16 -3.46
C TYR A 55 -4.67 -17.27 -3.26
N ILE A 56 -5.08 -17.50 -2.01
CA ILE A 56 -6.03 -18.55 -1.64
C ILE A 56 -7.21 -18.00 -0.82
N ASP A 57 -8.34 -18.69 -0.88
CA ASP A 57 -9.53 -18.41 -0.09
C ASP A 57 -9.50 -19.10 1.29
N SER A 58 -10.60 -18.92 2.04
CA SER A 58 -10.82 -19.52 3.36
C SER A 58 -11.01 -21.04 3.34
N GLU A 59 -11.18 -21.68 2.18
CA GLU A 59 -11.17 -23.13 1.99
C GLU A 59 -9.78 -23.66 1.59
N GLY A 60 -8.79 -22.77 1.43
CA GLY A 60 -7.45 -23.12 0.97
C GLY A 60 -7.37 -23.37 -0.54
N LYS A 61 -8.37 -22.94 -1.32
CA LYS A 61 -8.38 -23.04 -2.78
C LYS A 61 -7.80 -21.77 -3.39
N SER A 62 -7.11 -21.90 -4.51
CA SER A 62 -6.62 -20.73 -5.26
C SER A 62 -7.78 -19.82 -5.70
N LEU A 63 -7.60 -18.52 -5.51
CA LEU A 63 -8.48 -17.51 -6.10
C LEU A 63 -8.41 -17.57 -7.63
N SER A 64 -9.49 -17.13 -8.29
CA SER A 64 -9.46 -16.89 -9.74
C SER A 64 -8.39 -15.84 -10.08
N PRO A 65 -7.81 -15.87 -11.29
CA PRO A 65 -6.83 -14.86 -11.71
C PRO A 65 -7.35 -13.42 -11.57
N GLU A 66 -8.63 -13.19 -11.88
CA GLU A 66 -9.27 -11.88 -11.73
C GLU A 66 -9.31 -11.42 -10.26
N ASN A 67 -9.67 -12.33 -9.34
CA ASN A 67 -9.74 -11.98 -7.92
C ASN A 67 -8.35 -11.81 -7.30
N ALA A 68 -7.39 -12.65 -7.70
CA ALA A 68 -5.99 -12.50 -7.30
C ALA A 68 -5.42 -11.14 -7.74
N GLN A 69 -5.68 -10.72 -8.98
CA GLN A 69 -5.25 -9.41 -9.48
C GLN A 69 -5.84 -8.25 -8.67
N LYS A 70 -7.13 -8.31 -8.31
CA LYS A 70 -7.73 -7.25 -7.48
C LYS A 70 -7.11 -7.16 -6.09
N VAL A 71 -6.72 -8.31 -5.52
CA VAL A 71 -5.99 -8.35 -4.24
C VAL A 71 -4.59 -7.75 -4.42
N GLU A 72 -3.86 -8.11 -5.48
CA GLU A 72 -2.58 -7.49 -5.84
C GLU A 72 -2.68 -5.97 -5.94
N GLU A 73 -3.72 -5.45 -6.57
CA GLU A 73 -3.97 -4.01 -6.71
C GLU A 73 -4.18 -3.32 -5.35
N LEU A 74 -4.87 -3.98 -4.40
CA LEU A 74 -4.98 -3.48 -3.03
C LEU A 74 -3.61 -3.42 -2.36
N LEU A 75 -2.86 -4.53 -2.39
CA LEU A 75 -1.55 -4.63 -1.76
C LEU A 75 -0.55 -3.62 -2.34
N ALA A 76 -0.55 -3.44 -3.66
CA ALA A 76 0.28 -2.46 -4.35
C ALA A 76 -0.10 -1.03 -4.00
N SER A 77 -1.38 -0.77 -3.75
CA SER A 77 -1.86 0.54 -3.30
C SER A 77 -1.50 0.82 -1.84
N LEU A 78 -1.50 -0.19 -0.97
CA LEU A 78 -1.04 -0.05 0.42
C LEU A 78 0.48 0.13 0.49
N LYS A 79 1.25 -0.57 -0.35
CA LYS A 79 2.72 -0.42 -0.40
C LYS A 79 3.17 1.03 -0.70
N LYS A 80 2.34 1.82 -1.37
CA LYS A 80 2.59 3.25 -1.65
C LYS A 80 2.51 4.16 -0.43
N ILE A 81 1.78 3.74 0.60
CA ILE A 81 1.63 4.46 1.87
C ILE A 81 2.33 3.72 3.02
N GLU A 82 3.16 2.73 2.70
CA GLU A 82 4.03 2.09 3.67
C GLU A 82 4.92 3.13 4.37
N GLY A 83 5.19 2.88 5.65
CA GLY A 83 6.02 3.76 6.46
C GLY A 83 5.24 4.82 7.23
N PHE A 84 3.90 4.83 7.17
CA PHE A 84 3.04 5.65 8.02
C PHE A 84 2.34 4.79 9.09
N ALA A 85 2.33 5.27 10.34
CA ALA A 85 1.45 4.74 11.38
C ALA A 85 0.01 5.22 11.18
N VAL A 86 -0.15 6.42 10.60
CA VAL A 86 -1.45 7.02 10.29
C VAL A 86 -1.41 7.71 8.94
N PHE A 87 -2.29 7.28 8.04
CA PHE A 87 -2.57 7.94 6.77
C PHE A 87 -4.06 8.32 6.73
N ALA A 88 -4.38 9.60 6.91
CA ALA A 88 -5.78 10.01 7.07
C ALA A 88 -6.10 11.40 6.54
N ASN A 89 -7.39 11.70 6.37
CA ASN A 89 -7.81 13.09 6.18
C ASN A 89 -7.65 13.89 7.46
N GLU A 90 -8.10 13.33 8.59
CA GLU A 90 -8.05 14.02 9.87
C GLU A 90 -7.43 13.15 10.96
N LEU A 91 -6.49 13.73 11.70
CA LEU A 91 -6.04 13.23 12.98
C LEU A 91 -6.88 13.89 14.08
N SER A 92 -7.68 13.08 14.75
CA SER A 92 -8.43 13.46 15.95
C SER A 92 -7.57 13.29 17.21
N GLN A 93 -8.20 13.05 18.36
CA GLN A 93 -7.49 12.87 19.62
C GLN A 93 -6.50 11.70 19.54
N THR A 94 -5.24 11.96 19.92
CA THR A 94 -4.17 10.96 20.04
C THR A 94 -3.35 11.17 21.30
N ASN A 95 -2.81 10.10 21.88
CA ASN A 95 -1.87 10.19 23.01
C ASN A 95 -0.41 10.21 22.52
N LEU A 96 0.08 9.08 22.03
CA LEU A 96 1.41 8.92 21.43
C LEU A 96 1.28 8.15 20.11
N ILE A 97 1.99 8.61 19.08
CA ILE A 97 2.18 7.84 17.86
C ILE A 97 3.69 7.59 17.72
N GLU A 98 4.07 6.32 17.69
CA GLU A 98 5.42 5.90 17.37
C GLU A 98 5.51 5.59 15.88
N GLY A 99 5.76 6.63 15.07
CA GLY A 99 5.88 6.50 13.62
C GLY A 99 5.62 7.79 12.85
N ASN A 100 5.69 7.70 11.53
CA ASN A 100 5.34 8.79 10.65
C ASN A 100 3.82 8.90 10.50
N ILE A 101 3.36 10.10 10.18
CA ILE A 101 1.95 10.36 9.87
C ILE A 101 1.84 11.17 8.59
N CYS A 102 0.74 11.00 7.86
CA CYS A 102 0.38 11.82 6.71
C CYS A 102 -1.09 12.21 6.84
N VAL A 103 -1.35 13.46 7.25
CA VAL A 103 -2.72 13.94 7.49
C VAL A 103 -2.98 15.33 6.91
N ASN A 104 -4.17 15.52 6.34
CA ASN A 104 -4.59 16.85 5.87
C ASN A 104 -4.81 17.81 7.02
N LYS A 105 -5.33 17.33 8.15
CA LYS A 105 -5.65 18.16 9.31
C LYS A 105 -5.41 17.42 10.61
N ALA A 106 -4.98 18.14 11.65
CA ALA A 106 -4.96 17.65 13.02
C ALA A 106 -5.65 18.61 14.00
N ILE A 107 -6.52 18.08 14.86
CA ILE A 107 -7.47 18.87 15.68
C ILE A 107 -6.87 19.38 17.03
N PRO A 108 -7.36 20.51 17.59
CA PRO A 108 -6.73 21.32 18.65
C PRO A 108 -6.51 20.68 20.04
N HIS A 109 -7.03 19.49 20.31
CA HIS A 109 -7.18 18.98 21.69
C HIS A 109 -6.00 18.14 22.18
N THR A 110 -4.98 17.91 21.34
CA THR A 110 -3.85 17.06 21.70
C THR A 110 -2.54 17.68 21.22
N ASN A 111 -1.55 17.76 22.11
CA ASN A 111 -0.17 17.83 21.67
C ASN A 111 0.05 16.59 20.80
N ILE A 112 0.45 16.78 19.55
CA ILE A 112 0.74 15.65 18.68
C ILE A 112 2.13 15.18 19.07
N VAL A 113 2.21 14.08 19.82
CA VAL A 113 3.48 13.47 20.22
C VAL A 113 3.82 12.37 19.23
N LEU A 114 4.87 12.61 18.44
CA LEU A 114 5.43 11.61 17.53
C LEU A 114 6.79 11.16 18.04
N SER A 115 6.98 9.86 18.23
CA SER A 115 8.29 9.24 18.41
C SER A 115 8.65 8.52 17.11
N ARG A 116 9.83 8.75 16.53
CA ARG A 116 10.22 7.98 15.34
C ARG A 116 10.73 6.60 15.73
N VAL A 117 10.32 5.58 14.98
CA VAL A 117 10.86 4.22 15.09
C VAL A 117 12.37 4.22 14.89
N TYR A 118 13.06 3.29 15.56
CA TYR A 118 14.52 3.17 15.51
C TYR A 118 15.05 2.85 14.10
N GLU A 119 14.24 2.17 13.30
CA GLU A 119 14.51 1.88 11.89
C GLU A 119 14.02 3.06 11.04
N VAL A 120 14.92 4.00 10.75
CA VAL A 120 14.62 5.13 9.85
C VAL A 120 15.00 4.74 8.43
N GLU A 121 14.01 4.66 7.54
CA GLU A 121 14.28 4.45 6.13
C GLU A 121 14.72 5.76 5.45
N PRO A 122 15.58 5.73 4.42
CA PRO A 122 16.12 6.94 3.76
C PRO A 122 15.06 7.91 3.18
N ASN A 123 13.80 7.50 3.15
CA ASN A 123 12.68 8.24 2.58
C ASN A 123 11.58 8.57 3.60
N ASP A 124 11.77 8.28 4.88
CA ASP A 124 10.76 8.51 5.92
C ASP A 124 10.50 9.99 6.17
N TYR A 125 9.25 10.41 6.07
CA TYR A 125 8.82 11.77 6.38
C TYR A 125 7.44 11.77 7.04
N SER A 126 7.12 12.86 7.75
CA SER A 126 5.77 13.12 8.23
C SER A 126 5.15 14.30 7.45
N TYR A 127 3.83 14.37 7.42
CA TYR A 127 3.08 15.48 6.84
C TYR A 127 1.86 15.85 7.71
N ILE A 128 1.72 17.15 7.99
CA ILE A 128 0.53 17.73 8.64
C ILE A 128 0.13 18.97 7.84
N GLY A 129 -1.02 18.90 7.17
CA GLY A 129 -1.51 20.00 6.32
C GLY A 129 -1.96 21.21 7.13
N ASP A 130 -2.81 21.02 8.13
CA ASP A 130 -3.34 22.12 8.93
C ASP A 130 -3.51 21.73 10.41
N THR A 131 -3.14 22.62 11.31
CA THR A 131 -3.44 22.50 12.73
C THR A 131 -3.24 23.83 13.46
N THR A 132 -3.95 24.00 14.57
CA THR A 132 -3.67 25.05 15.55
C THR A 132 -2.99 24.51 16.81
N SER A 133 -2.83 23.18 16.92
CA SER A 133 -2.16 22.55 18.06
C SER A 133 -0.65 22.75 18.00
N PRO A 134 0.01 22.82 19.17
CA PRO A 134 1.44 22.55 19.27
C PRO A 134 1.78 21.13 18.77
N ILE A 135 2.87 21.01 18.02
CA ILE A 135 3.38 19.73 17.52
C ILE A 135 4.68 19.40 18.26
N GLN A 136 4.76 18.21 18.87
CA GLN A 136 5.93 17.74 19.61
C GLN A 136 6.44 16.44 18.99
N ILE A 137 7.61 16.50 18.36
CA ILE A 137 8.18 15.34 17.69
C ILE A 137 9.56 15.08 18.27
N THR A 138 9.82 13.84 18.63
CA THR A 138 11.15 13.37 19.01
C THR A 138 11.72 12.54 17.87
N GLY A 139 12.66 13.13 17.14
CA GLY A 139 13.46 12.43 16.15
C GLY A 139 14.57 11.62 16.83
N ASN A 140 15.00 10.55 16.18
CA ASN A 140 16.10 9.72 16.66
C ASN A 140 17.42 10.51 16.59
N SER A 141 18.17 10.56 17.70
CA SER A 141 19.44 11.29 17.82
C SER A 141 20.58 10.69 16.99
N ASP A 142 20.44 9.44 16.58
CA ASP A 142 21.50 8.69 15.90
C ASP A 142 21.51 8.93 14.38
N PHE A 143 20.49 9.63 13.84
CA PHE A 143 20.32 9.89 12.42
C PHE A 143 20.27 11.40 12.10
N ASP A 144 20.26 11.72 10.80
CA ASP A 144 19.99 13.09 10.32
C ASP A 144 18.61 13.58 10.78
N LEU A 145 18.42 14.90 10.83
CA LEU A 145 17.17 15.52 11.28
C LEU A 145 15.96 14.92 10.54
N ALA A 146 15.01 14.37 11.29
CA ALA A 146 13.88 13.68 10.68
C ALA A 146 12.94 14.69 10.00
N PRO A 147 12.57 14.49 8.71
CA PRO A 147 11.86 15.51 7.95
C PRO A 147 10.36 15.50 8.21
N ILE A 148 9.78 16.68 8.39
CA ILE A 148 8.32 16.90 8.38
C ILE A 148 7.97 18.03 7.43
N ASN A 149 6.95 17.81 6.61
CA ASN A 149 6.32 18.86 5.81
C ASN A 149 5.08 19.38 6.53
N VAL A 150 4.93 20.69 6.62
CA VAL A 150 3.78 21.33 7.26
C VAL A 150 3.12 22.31 6.31
N GLY A 151 1.80 22.44 6.35
CA GLY A 151 1.11 23.41 5.50
C GLY A 151 1.40 24.87 5.86
N PRO A 152 1.00 25.81 4.99
CA PRO A 152 1.44 27.22 5.01
C PRO A 152 0.98 28.01 6.24
N ASN A 153 -0.01 27.52 6.99
CA ASN A 153 -0.54 28.19 8.18
C ASN A 153 0.12 27.72 9.48
N ILE A 154 1.01 26.73 9.42
CA ILE A 154 1.70 26.18 10.58
C ILE A 154 3.03 26.91 10.75
N LYS A 155 3.22 27.54 11.92
CA LYS A 155 4.43 28.32 12.20
C LYS A 155 5.59 27.42 12.57
N VAL A 156 6.74 27.63 11.92
CA VAL A 156 7.98 26.91 12.22
C VAL A 156 9.07 27.90 12.66
N GLU A 157 9.74 27.58 13.76
CA GLU A 157 10.92 28.31 14.23
C GLU A 157 12.04 27.31 14.54
N GLN A 158 13.26 27.56 14.10
CA GLN A 158 14.41 26.70 14.38
C GLN A 158 15.42 27.44 15.28
N PRO A 159 15.21 27.44 16.62
CA PRO A 159 16.05 28.19 17.54
C PRO A 159 17.51 27.71 17.57
N ASN A 160 17.76 26.43 17.30
CA ASN A 160 19.10 25.86 17.16
C ASN A 160 19.05 24.56 16.34
N LYS A 161 20.22 23.98 16.06
CA LYS A 161 20.36 22.81 15.17
C LYS A 161 19.48 21.62 15.57
N ASN A 162 19.29 21.38 16.86
CA ASN A 162 18.64 20.16 17.36
C ASN A 162 17.21 20.41 17.85
N GLN A 163 16.71 21.65 17.76
CA GLN A 163 15.38 22.02 18.24
C GLN A 163 14.62 22.76 17.15
N THR A 164 13.37 22.35 16.98
CA THR A 164 12.41 22.96 16.05
C THR A 164 11.12 23.19 16.81
N ILE A 165 10.59 24.40 16.76
CA ILE A 165 9.32 24.78 17.38
C ILE A 165 8.27 24.82 16.29
N ILE A 166 7.21 24.03 16.42
CA ILE A 166 6.13 23.93 15.43
C ILE A 166 4.81 24.28 16.13
N ASN A 167 4.22 25.41 15.75
CA ASN A 167 3.05 26.00 16.44
C ASN A 167 3.22 26.10 17.97
N GLY A 168 4.43 26.41 18.45
CA GLY A 168 4.75 26.52 19.87
C GLY A 168 5.09 25.19 20.57
N GLY A 169 4.99 24.06 19.88
CA GLY A 169 5.41 22.75 20.38
C GLY A 169 6.91 22.52 20.16
N TYR A 170 7.61 22.06 21.20
CA TYR A 170 9.04 21.78 21.13
C TYR A 170 9.29 20.40 20.54
N SER A 171 9.99 20.36 19.41
CA SER A 171 10.44 19.14 18.74
C SER A 171 11.97 19.05 18.77
N THR A 172 12.51 17.82 18.83
CA THR A 172 13.94 17.55 18.90
C THR A 172 14.41 16.71 17.72
N ASN A 173 15.55 17.08 17.13
CA ASN A 173 16.15 16.43 15.95
C ASN A 173 15.21 16.37 14.72
N ILE A 174 14.48 17.46 14.47
CA ILE A 174 13.51 17.56 13.36
C ILE A 174 13.86 18.67 12.38
N LEU A 175 13.67 18.37 11.09
CA LEU A 175 13.71 19.35 10.00
C LEU A 175 12.28 19.59 9.51
N ALA A 176 11.69 20.73 9.89
CA ALA A 176 10.38 21.12 9.42
C ALA A 176 10.48 22.00 8.17
N THR A 177 9.70 21.67 7.14
CA THR A 177 9.60 22.42 5.89
C THR A 177 8.18 22.92 5.72
N GLU A 178 8.00 24.24 5.68
CA GLU A 178 6.73 24.87 5.34
C GLU A 178 6.46 24.74 3.84
N LEU A 179 5.29 24.24 3.49
CA LEU A 179 4.83 24.12 2.12
C LEU A 179 4.28 25.45 1.60
N THR A 180 4.41 25.67 0.29
CA THR A 180 3.64 26.71 -0.40
C THR A 180 2.16 26.34 -0.51
N ASP A 181 1.29 27.31 -0.76
CA ASP A 181 -0.14 27.08 -0.98
C ASP A 181 -0.40 26.04 -2.10
N GLU A 182 0.38 26.09 -3.18
CA GLU A 182 0.25 25.15 -4.30
C GLU A 182 0.64 23.73 -3.89
N GLU A 183 1.76 23.57 -3.18
CA GLU A 183 2.22 22.26 -2.68
C GLU A 183 1.24 21.67 -1.67
N TYR A 184 0.70 22.50 -0.78
CA TYR A 184 -0.34 22.10 0.18
C TYR A 184 -1.64 21.63 -0.50
N ILE A 185 -2.12 22.37 -1.51
CA ILE A 185 -3.30 21.97 -2.30
C ILE A 185 -3.04 20.63 -3.00
N ASN A 186 -1.86 20.45 -3.60
CA ASN A 186 -1.49 19.22 -4.28
C ASN A 186 -1.41 18.04 -3.31
N ALA A 187 -0.77 18.21 -2.15
CA ALA A 187 -0.71 17.20 -1.09
C ALA A 187 -2.12 16.81 -0.61
N THR A 188 -2.98 17.79 -0.40
CA THR A 188 -4.36 17.56 0.03
C THR A 188 -5.17 16.78 -1.01
N SER A 189 -5.08 17.18 -2.28
CA SER A 189 -5.76 16.46 -3.37
C SER A 189 -5.26 15.02 -3.48
N LEU A 190 -3.95 14.82 -3.27
CA LEU A 190 -3.34 13.52 -3.35
C LEU A 190 -3.89 12.59 -2.27
N ILE A 191 -3.80 12.98 -0.99
CA ILE A 191 -4.29 12.19 0.16
C ILE A 191 -5.74 11.75 -0.07
N ASN A 192 -6.60 12.69 -0.48
CA ASN A 192 -8.00 12.38 -0.82
C ASN A 192 -8.09 11.33 -1.95
N SER A 193 -7.32 11.49 -3.03
CA SER A 193 -7.30 10.53 -4.13
C SER A 193 -6.79 9.15 -3.71
N VAL A 194 -5.84 9.05 -2.79
CA VAL A 194 -5.38 7.77 -2.24
C VAL A 194 -6.50 7.08 -1.50
N LEU A 195 -7.17 7.81 -0.60
CA LEU A 195 -8.26 7.29 0.21
C LEU A 195 -9.46 6.89 -0.67
N ASP A 196 -9.79 7.67 -1.70
CA ASP A 196 -10.80 7.31 -2.71
C ASP A 196 -10.44 6.02 -3.44
N ASN A 197 -9.18 5.89 -3.90
CA ASN A 197 -8.72 4.72 -4.62
C ASN A 197 -8.71 3.46 -3.74
N LEU A 198 -8.21 3.56 -2.50
CA LEU A 198 -8.22 2.45 -1.54
C LEU A 198 -9.65 2.03 -1.19
N ALA A 199 -10.60 2.97 -1.07
CA ALA A 199 -12.00 2.63 -0.85
C ALA A 199 -12.57 1.81 -2.02
N SER A 200 -12.33 2.27 -3.25
CA SER A 200 -12.81 1.61 -4.46
C SER A 200 -12.20 0.22 -4.67
N ILE A 201 -10.89 0.07 -4.50
CA ILE A 201 -10.21 -1.23 -4.64
C ILE A 201 -10.61 -2.16 -3.50
N GLY A 202 -10.73 -1.64 -2.28
CA GLY A 202 -11.18 -2.40 -1.12
C GLY A 202 -12.58 -2.96 -1.28
N ASP A 203 -13.52 -2.21 -1.88
CA ASP A 203 -14.85 -2.74 -2.22
C ASP A 203 -14.82 -3.78 -3.33
N ALA A 204 -13.91 -3.65 -4.31
CA ALA A 204 -13.84 -4.57 -5.45
C ALA A 204 -13.47 -6.01 -5.07
N ILE A 205 -12.86 -6.21 -3.89
CA ILE A 205 -12.52 -7.54 -3.35
C ILE A 205 -13.47 -8.02 -2.24
N LYS A 206 -14.45 -7.20 -1.84
CA LYS A 206 -15.47 -7.56 -0.85
C LYS A 206 -16.67 -8.19 -1.58
N TYR A 207 -16.98 -9.43 -1.24
CA TYR A 207 -18.14 -10.16 -1.76
C TYR A 207 -19.13 -10.46 -0.63
N GLU A 208 -19.88 -11.54 -0.73
CA GLU A 208 -20.64 -12.08 0.39
C GLU A 208 -19.70 -12.67 1.44
N ALA A 209 -20.13 -12.67 2.70
CA ALA A 209 -19.38 -13.33 3.77
C ALA A 209 -19.19 -14.81 3.45
N ASP A 210 -17.99 -15.32 3.71
CA ASP A 210 -17.66 -16.71 3.42
C ASP A 210 -18.53 -17.64 4.29
N THR A 211 -19.06 -18.68 3.65
CA THR A 211 -19.90 -19.72 4.30
C THR A 211 -19.31 -21.12 4.19
N SER A 212 -18.19 -21.25 3.47
CA SER A 212 -17.43 -22.48 3.30
C SER A 212 -16.04 -22.28 3.87
N PHE A 213 -15.53 -23.27 4.60
CA PHE A 213 -14.29 -23.17 5.37
C PHE A 213 -13.45 -24.44 5.19
N TYR A 214 -12.17 -24.33 5.52
CA TYR A 214 -11.21 -25.42 5.38
C TYR A 214 -11.53 -26.57 6.36
N GLU A 215 -11.61 -27.79 5.82
CA GLU A 215 -11.97 -29.00 6.55
C GLU A 215 -13.32 -28.88 7.32
N ASP A 216 -13.28 -29.03 8.64
CA ASP A 216 -14.43 -29.09 9.54
C ASP A 216 -14.65 -27.79 10.33
N GLN A 217 -13.95 -26.71 9.97
CA GLN A 217 -14.08 -25.43 10.65
C GLN A 217 -15.42 -24.76 10.33
N THR A 218 -15.93 -23.98 11.28
CA THR A 218 -17.28 -23.39 11.22
C THR A 218 -17.29 -21.87 11.19
N ASP A 219 -16.12 -21.24 11.32
CA ASP A 219 -15.97 -19.79 11.28
C ASP A 219 -14.69 -19.38 10.57
N SER A 220 -14.66 -18.11 10.19
CA SER A 220 -13.61 -17.53 9.38
C SER A 220 -12.22 -17.67 10.02
N PHE A 221 -12.10 -17.29 11.30
CA PHE A 221 -10.81 -17.18 11.96
C PHE A 221 -10.25 -18.57 12.31
N SER A 222 -11.09 -19.51 12.74
CA SER A 222 -10.66 -20.90 12.97
C SER A 222 -10.22 -21.59 11.68
N SER A 223 -10.89 -21.31 10.56
CA SER A 223 -10.47 -21.76 9.22
C SER A 223 -9.04 -21.31 8.89
N ILE A 224 -8.76 -20.01 9.03
CA ILE A 224 -7.42 -19.46 8.79
C ILE A 224 -6.38 -20.12 9.70
N ASN A 225 -6.66 -20.24 11.00
CA ASN A 225 -5.75 -20.89 11.93
C ASN A 225 -5.37 -22.30 11.48
N LYS A 226 -6.36 -23.04 10.97
CA LYS A 226 -6.20 -24.42 10.52
C LYS A 226 -5.40 -24.50 9.23
N LEU A 227 -5.64 -23.61 8.27
CA LEU A 227 -4.84 -23.46 7.03
C LEU A 227 -3.37 -23.21 7.37
N LEU A 228 -3.10 -22.28 8.28
CA LEU A 228 -1.76 -21.95 8.76
C LEU A 228 -1.11 -23.13 9.48
N LYS A 229 -1.82 -23.73 10.45
CA LYS A 229 -1.31 -24.87 11.24
C LYS A 229 -0.96 -26.08 10.39
N ASN A 230 -1.75 -26.35 9.34
CA ASN A 230 -1.53 -27.47 8.42
C ASN A 230 -0.56 -27.12 7.28
N ASN A 231 0.01 -25.90 7.26
CA ASN A 231 0.92 -25.42 6.22
C ASN A 231 0.33 -25.48 4.80
N VAL A 232 -0.99 -25.28 4.70
CA VAL A 232 -1.71 -25.11 3.43
C VAL A 232 -1.38 -23.74 2.87
N ALA A 233 -1.57 -22.70 3.70
CA ALA A 233 -1.03 -21.37 3.45
C ALA A 233 0.39 -21.28 4.00
N LYS A 234 1.32 -20.76 3.20
CA LYS A 234 2.77 -20.76 3.48
C LYS A 234 3.32 -19.35 3.50
N ASN A 235 4.59 -19.22 3.89
CA ASN A 235 5.29 -17.95 3.80
C ASN A 235 5.27 -17.40 2.36
N GLY A 236 4.87 -16.14 2.21
CA GLY A 236 4.72 -15.48 0.92
C GLY A 236 3.34 -15.64 0.26
N ASP A 237 2.49 -16.54 0.76
CA ASP A 237 1.10 -16.65 0.29
C ASP A 237 0.24 -15.53 0.86
N VAL A 238 -0.88 -15.28 0.19
CA VAL A 238 -1.94 -14.36 0.60
C VAL A 238 -3.24 -15.13 0.77
N VAL A 239 -3.81 -15.08 1.97
CA VAL A 239 -5.15 -15.62 2.24
C VAL A 239 -6.16 -14.48 2.25
N CYS A 240 -7.24 -14.62 1.49
CA CYS A 240 -8.34 -13.66 1.47
C CYS A 240 -9.57 -14.30 2.09
N ILE A 241 -10.22 -13.58 3.00
CA ILE A 241 -11.40 -14.07 3.70
C ILE A 241 -12.44 -12.96 3.84
N ASN A 242 -13.69 -13.23 3.48
CA ASN A 242 -14.80 -12.29 3.67
C ASN A 242 -15.52 -12.61 4.97
N VAL A 243 -15.54 -11.64 5.88
CA VAL A 243 -16.02 -11.80 7.24
C VAL A 243 -17.16 -10.83 7.49
N ASP A 244 -18.33 -11.35 7.86
CA ASP A 244 -19.42 -10.52 8.36
C ASP A 244 -18.98 -9.75 9.61
N TYR A 245 -19.25 -8.44 9.68
CA TYR A 245 -18.82 -7.59 10.79
C TYR A 245 -19.28 -8.10 12.18
N THR A 246 -20.36 -8.88 12.24
CA THR A 246 -20.85 -9.49 13.48
C THR A 246 -19.87 -10.51 14.07
N GLN A 247 -19.00 -11.10 13.25
CA GLN A 247 -17.90 -11.95 13.71
C GLN A 247 -16.76 -11.16 14.37
N LEU A 248 -16.76 -9.82 14.31
CA LEU A 248 -15.74 -8.97 14.96
C LEU A 248 -16.20 -8.45 16.33
N ILE A 249 -17.51 -8.30 16.57
CA ILE A 249 -18.02 -7.58 17.74
C ILE A 249 -18.05 -8.38 19.05
N ASN A 250 -18.10 -9.72 18.98
CA ASN A 250 -18.24 -10.62 20.14
C ASN A 250 -17.29 -11.82 20.05
N ASN A 251 -16.05 -11.59 19.59
CA ASN A 251 -15.13 -12.67 19.24
C ASN A 251 -13.80 -12.56 19.98
N GLU A 252 -13.89 -12.56 21.32
CA GLU A 252 -12.77 -12.32 22.21
C GLU A 252 -11.59 -13.27 21.92
N GLY A 253 -10.44 -12.70 21.56
CA GLY A 253 -9.20 -13.44 21.34
C GLY A 253 -9.11 -14.21 20.02
N SER A 254 -10.17 -14.21 19.21
CA SER A 254 -10.18 -14.96 17.95
C SER A 254 -9.27 -14.38 16.89
N PHE A 255 -8.83 -13.13 17.02
CA PHE A 255 -7.82 -12.60 16.08
C PHE A 255 -6.44 -13.23 16.34
N GLY A 256 -6.20 -13.82 17.52
CA GLY A 256 -5.02 -14.63 17.80
C GLY A 256 -4.84 -15.81 16.83
N TYR A 257 -5.92 -16.29 16.22
CA TYR A 257 -5.89 -17.31 15.16
C TYR A 257 -5.21 -16.86 13.87
N LEU A 258 -5.14 -15.55 13.62
CA LEU A 258 -4.45 -15.01 12.45
C LEU A 258 -2.92 -14.99 12.62
N ILE A 259 -2.41 -15.15 13.85
CA ILE A 259 -0.99 -14.98 14.17
C ILE A 259 -0.33 -16.21 14.78
N ASN A 260 -1.05 -17.00 15.60
CA ASN A 260 -0.47 -18.07 16.40
C ASN A 260 0.31 -19.13 15.59
N ASN A 261 -0.12 -19.41 14.36
CA ASN A 261 0.53 -20.35 13.44
C ASN A 261 1.05 -19.65 12.18
N ASN A 262 1.07 -18.32 12.15
CA ASN A 262 1.44 -17.57 10.96
C ASN A 262 2.97 -17.46 10.86
N SER A 263 3.54 -18.00 9.79
CA SER A 263 4.98 -17.99 9.53
C SER A 263 5.35 -17.12 8.32
N GLY A 264 4.59 -16.05 8.07
CA GLY A 264 4.81 -15.12 6.95
C GLY A 264 3.74 -15.17 5.86
N THR A 265 2.54 -15.67 6.16
CA THR A 265 1.38 -15.60 5.29
C THR A 265 0.66 -14.28 5.50
N ARG A 266 0.40 -13.53 4.43
CA ARG A 266 -0.41 -12.31 4.51
C ARG A 266 -1.89 -12.68 4.52
N ILE A 267 -2.67 -12.03 5.38
CA ILE A 267 -4.10 -12.32 5.56
C ILE A 267 -4.88 -11.03 5.32
N VAL A 268 -5.71 -11.02 4.29
CA VAL A 268 -6.63 -9.93 3.95
C VAL A 268 -8.02 -10.30 4.46
N VAL A 269 -8.44 -9.64 5.53
CA VAL A 269 -9.77 -9.77 6.12
C VAL A 269 -10.68 -8.70 5.53
N ASN A 270 -11.53 -9.11 4.60
CA ASN A 270 -12.54 -8.27 3.98
C ASN A 270 -13.77 -8.21 4.87
N VAL A 271 -14.02 -7.07 5.52
CA VAL A 271 -15.12 -6.92 6.48
C VAL A 271 -16.39 -6.49 5.75
N ILE A 272 -17.41 -7.36 5.78
CA ILE A 272 -18.72 -7.13 5.16
C ILE A 272 -19.60 -6.40 6.17
N THR A 273 -19.98 -5.16 5.85
CA THR A 273 -20.52 -4.18 6.80
C THR A 273 -22.00 -3.84 6.61
N ASP A 274 -22.68 -4.50 5.67
CA ASP A 274 -24.02 -4.20 5.13
C ASP A 274 -25.02 -3.73 6.20
N ASN A 275 -25.04 -2.41 6.45
CA ASN A 275 -25.97 -1.65 7.30
C ASN A 275 -25.56 -1.31 8.76
N SER A 276 -24.33 -1.57 9.23
CA SER A 276 -23.94 -1.14 10.60
C SER A 276 -23.47 0.32 10.65
N PRO A 277 -24.07 1.22 11.47
CA PRO A 277 -23.53 2.56 11.65
C PRO A 277 -22.26 2.59 12.50
N THR A 278 -22.03 1.56 13.32
CA THR A 278 -20.89 1.49 14.24
C THR A 278 -20.47 0.05 14.49
N ILE A 279 -19.17 -0.22 14.29
CA ILE A 279 -18.54 -1.50 14.61
C ILE A 279 -17.74 -1.30 15.91
N ASN A 280 -18.04 -2.09 16.94
CA ASN A 280 -17.31 -2.06 18.21
C ASN A 280 -16.54 -3.37 18.37
N ILE A 281 -15.22 -3.30 18.23
CA ILE A 281 -14.30 -4.42 18.44
C ILE A 281 -13.89 -4.38 19.90
N GLN A 282 -14.46 -5.26 20.72
CA GLN A 282 -14.23 -5.19 22.16
C GLN A 282 -12.84 -5.70 22.57
N LYS A 283 -12.42 -6.86 22.04
CA LYS A 283 -11.18 -7.48 22.50
C LYS A 283 -10.60 -8.46 21.48
N GLY A 284 -9.82 -7.93 20.55
CA GLY A 284 -9.29 -8.71 19.42
C GLY A 284 -8.30 -9.82 19.83
N PHE A 285 -7.39 -9.51 20.76
CA PHE A 285 -6.29 -10.37 21.16
C PHE A 285 -6.31 -10.60 22.69
N THR A 286 -6.50 -11.85 23.14
CA THR A 286 -6.56 -12.22 24.58
C THR A 286 -5.70 -13.45 24.90
N THR A 287 -5.88 -14.05 26.09
CA THR A 287 -5.13 -15.17 26.70
C THR A 287 -4.90 -16.42 25.83
N ASN A 288 -5.52 -16.51 24.65
CA ASN A 288 -5.27 -17.56 23.66
C ASN A 288 -4.27 -17.13 22.56
N THR A 289 -3.67 -15.94 22.71
CA THR A 289 -2.60 -15.44 21.88
C THR A 289 -1.28 -15.87 22.52
N ASN A 290 -0.52 -16.72 21.84
CA ASN A 290 0.75 -17.24 22.37
C ASN A 290 1.92 -16.27 22.15
N VAL A 291 1.66 -15.12 21.52
CA VAL A 291 2.65 -14.13 21.12
C VAL A 291 2.26 -12.76 21.66
N SER A 292 3.27 -12.00 22.10
CA SER A 292 3.08 -10.61 22.53
C SER A 292 2.52 -9.79 21.38
N THR A 293 1.58 -8.89 21.67
CA THR A 293 1.00 -7.95 20.70
C THR A 293 1.94 -6.76 20.47
N GLU A 294 2.73 -6.37 21.46
CA GLU A 294 3.71 -5.28 21.40
C GLU A 294 4.75 -5.51 20.30
N PHE A 295 4.84 -4.58 19.35
CA PHE A 295 5.78 -4.59 18.21
C PHE A 295 5.83 -5.93 17.47
N ASN A 296 4.70 -6.64 17.39
CA ASN A 296 4.67 -7.96 16.78
C ASN A 296 5.03 -7.88 15.28
N GLN A 297 6.07 -8.61 14.88
CA GLN A 297 6.57 -8.63 13.51
C GLN A 297 5.56 -9.17 12.48
N LEU A 298 4.51 -9.87 12.93
CA LEU A 298 3.42 -10.36 12.08
C LEU A 298 2.29 -9.35 11.92
N SER A 299 2.30 -8.23 12.66
CA SER A 299 1.32 -7.16 12.48
C SER A 299 1.15 -6.73 11.00
N PRO A 300 2.21 -6.41 10.23
CA PRO A 300 2.05 -5.96 8.84
C PRO A 300 1.52 -7.05 7.88
N TYR A 301 1.37 -8.29 8.34
CA TYR A 301 0.77 -9.38 7.56
C TYR A 301 -0.75 -9.41 7.67
N ILE A 302 -1.36 -8.70 8.63
CA ILE A 302 -2.81 -8.69 8.81
C ILE A 302 -3.39 -7.39 8.26
N ILE A 303 -4.27 -7.49 7.28
CA ILE A 303 -4.95 -6.35 6.66
C ILE A 303 -6.44 -6.45 6.96
N TRP A 304 -6.99 -5.43 7.62
CA TRP A 304 -8.41 -5.29 7.88
C TRP A 304 -9.02 -4.35 6.85
N ASN A 305 -9.58 -4.90 5.78
CA ASN A 305 -10.16 -4.14 4.68
C ASN A 305 -11.65 -3.86 4.93
N PHE A 306 -11.99 -2.58 5.13
CA PHE A 306 -13.37 -2.11 5.28
C PHE A 306 -13.94 -1.49 4.00
N GLY A 307 -13.14 -1.32 2.94
CA GLY A 307 -13.56 -0.71 1.68
C GLY A 307 -14.12 0.71 1.87
N SER A 308 -15.28 1.01 1.26
CA SER A 308 -15.93 2.33 1.38
C SER A 308 -16.78 2.52 2.64
N TYR A 309 -16.68 1.63 3.63
CA TYR A 309 -17.40 1.79 4.89
C TYR A 309 -17.14 3.18 5.51
N ALA A 310 -18.22 3.93 5.74
CA ALA A 310 -18.16 5.33 6.18
C ALA A 310 -18.66 5.56 7.61
N GLY A 311 -18.95 4.48 8.36
CA GLY A 311 -19.36 4.55 9.75
C GLY A 311 -18.19 4.71 10.72
N SER A 312 -18.44 4.37 11.99
CA SER A 312 -17.41 4.42 13.04
C SER A 312 -16.93 3.01 13.40
N ILE A 313 -15.62 2.85 13.53
CA ILE A 313 -14.97 1.64 14.02
C ILE A 313 -14.31 2.00 15.34
N ASN A 314 -14.88 1.50 16.44
CA ASN A 314 -14.32 1.68 17.77
C ASN A 314 -13.64 0.39 18.20
N ILE A 315 -12.41 0.51 18.66
CA ILE A 315 -11.62 -0.62 19.12
C ILE A 315 -11.36 -0.39 20.61
N SER A 316 -11.92 -1.25 21.45
CA SER A 316 -11.95 -1.00 22.89
C SER A 316 -10.66 -1.38 23.62
N GLU A 317 -9.81 -2.21 23.02
CA GLU A 317 -8.56 -2.73 23.60
C GLU A 317 -7.48 -2.93 22.51
N GLU A 318 -6.38 -3.62 22.83
CA GLU A 318 -5.26 -3.86 21.91
C GLU A 318 -5.67 -4.46 20.56
N MET A 319 -4.99 -3.99 19.51
CA MET A 319 -5.21 -4.39 18.13
C MET A 319 -3.88 -4.46 17.38
N LEU A 320 -3.82 -5.28 16.33
CA LEU A 320 -2.72 -5.32 15.39
C LEU A 320 -3.23 -5.37 13.96
N GLY A 321 -2.33 -5.06 13.03
CA GLY A 321 -2.59 -5.06 11.61
C GLY A 321 -2.77 -3.67 11.03
N ILE A 322 -2.91 -3.65 9.71
CA ILE A 322 -3.17 -2.46 8.91
C ILE A 322 -4.69 -2.33 8.79
N ILE A 323 -5.27 -1.32 9.43
CA ILE A 323 -6.69 -1.01 9.37
C ILE A 323 -6.95 -0.12 8.16
N VAL A 324 -7.58 -0.68 7.13
CA VAL A 324 -7.87 0.01 5.86
C VAL A 324 -9.34 0.37 5.81
N ALA A 325 -9.67 1.55 6.34
CA ALA A 325 -11.04 2.08 6.42
C ALA A 325 -11.10 3.54 5.92
N PRO A 326 -10.73 3.81 4.66
CA PRO A 326 -10.44 5.16 4.13
C PRO A 326 -11.62 6.14 4.18
N LYS A 327 -12.85 5.67 4.40
CA LYS A 327 -14.07 6.50 4.55
C LYS A 327 -14.60 6.55 5.97
N ALA A 328 -14.09 5.70 6.86
CA ALA A 328 -14.58 5.56 8.23
C ALA A 328 -13.89 6.52 9.19
N GLN A 329 -14.52 6.68 10.35
CA GLN A 329 -13.83 7.07 11.57
C GLN A 329 -13.30 5.82 12.26
N VAL A 330 -12.00 5.79 12.57
CA VAL A 330 -11.36 4.73 13.35
C VAL A 330 -10.87 5.31 14.67
N PHE A 331 -11.30 4.73 15.78
CA PHE A 331 -10.92 5.19 17.11
C PHE A 331 -10.50 4.02 18.01
N GLN A 332 -9.25 4.06 18.47
CA GLN A 332 -8.69 3.14 19.46
C GLN A 332 -8.98 3.70 20.87
N ALA A 333 -9.96 3.14 21.57
CA ALA A 333 -10.43 3.68 22.85
C ALA A 333 -9.54 3.32 24.04
N SER A 334 -8.80 2.21 23.99
CA SER A 334 -7.81 1.79 24.99
C SER A 334 -6.83 0.80 24.38
N GLY A 335 -5.74 0.51 25.10
CA GLY A 335 -4.67 -0.37 24.64
C GLY A 335 -3.90 0.19 23.43
N ASN A 336 -2.83 -0.49 23.05
CA ASN A 336 -1.99 -0.05 21.95
C ASN A 336 -2.44 -0.68 20.63
N LEU A 337 -2.39 0.11 19.55
CA LEU A 337 -2.46 -0.41 18.20
C LEU A 337 -1.04 -0.63 17.70
N ASN A 338 -0.69 -1.86 17.35
CA ASN A 338 0.57 -2.17 16.69
C ASN A 338 0.26 -2.35 15.20
N GLY A 339 0.47 -1.33 14.38
CA GLY A 339 -0.01 -1.36 12.99
C GLY A 339 -0.08 0.01 12.34
N GLU A 340 -1.04 0.13 11.44
CA GLU A 340 -1.32 1.35 10.67
C GLU A 340 -2.81 1.62 10.64
N ILE A 341 -3.20 2.91 10.72
CA ILE A 341 -4.57 3.36 10.48
C ILE A 341 -4.62 4.14 9.16
N VAL A 342 -5.39 3.62 8.20
CA VAL A 342 -5.77 4.32 6.98
C VAL A 342 -7.24 4.69 7.05
N ALA A 343 -7.56 5.97 7.27
CA ALA A 343 -8.92 6.37 7.60
C ALA A 343 -9.34 7.75 7.07
N SER A 344 -10.63 8.05 7.12
CA SER A 344 -11.08 9.44 6.99
C SER A 344 -10.71 10.22 8.25
N ILE A 345 -11.03 9.66 9.42
CA ILE A 345 -10.68 10.23 10.72
C ILE A 345 -10.00 9.14 11.55
N ALA A 346 -8.78 9.39 12.01
CA ALA A 346 -8.03 8.49 12.89
C ALA A 346 -7.91 9.08 14.30
N GLY A 347 -8.00 8.25 15.34
CA GLY A 347 -7.76 8.66 16.72
C GLY A 347 -7.43 7.49 17.64
N SER A 348 -6.80 7.81 18.78
CA SER A 348 -6.42 6.83 19.79
C SER A 348 -6.31 7.45 21.18
N ASN A 349 -6.80 6.77 22.21
CA ASN A 349 -6.46 7.08 23.60
C ASN A 349 -5.18 6.36 24.06
N GLY A 350 -4.84 5.23 23.43
CA GLY A 350 -3.58 4.51 23.67
C GLY A 350 -2.48 4.97 22.72
N GLU A 351 -1.46 4.13 22.55
CA GLU A 351 -0.36 4.38 21.63
C GLU A 351 -0.63 3.72 20.27
N ILE A 352 -0.11 4.33 19.19
CA ILE A 352 -0.08 3.71 17.86
C ILE A 352 1.39 3.46 17.52
N HIS A 353 1.79 2.21 17.38
CA HIS A 353 3.14 1.82 16.96
C HIS A 353 3.13 1.45 15.49
N GLN A 354 3.93 2.14 14.69
CA GLN A 354 4.09 1.86 13.27
C GLN A 354 4.68 0.47 13.04
N VAL A 355 4.21 -0.18 11.98
CA VAL A 355 4.92 -1.29 11.33
C VAL A 355 5.85 -0.73 10.26
N SER A 356 7.16 -1.00 10.36
CA SER A 356 8.17 -0.38 9.49
C SER A 356 8.15 -0.96 8.07
N VAL A 357 7.94 -2.28 7.92
CA VAL A 357 8.01 -2.96 6.62
C VAL A 357 6.87 -3.96 6.44
N THR A 358 6.12 -3.79 5.35
CA THR A 358 5.15 -4.73 4.80
C THR A 358 5.84 -5.73 3.88
N PRO A 359 5.42 -7.01 3.90
CA PRO A 359 5.98 -8.05 3.03
C PRO A 359 5.95 -7.70 1.54
N ASP A 360 6.77 -8.37 0.74
CA ASP A 360 6.68 -8.27 -0.71
C ASP A 360 5.31 -8.77 -1.22
N ILE A 361 4.93 -8.33 -2.42
CA ILE A 361 3.68 -8.73 -3.07
C ILE A 361 4.00 -9.92 -3.98
N PRO A 362 3.43 -11.11 -3.74
CA PRO A 362 3.64 -12.23 -4.64
C PRO A 362 2.95 -11.93 -5.98
N THR A 363 3.65 -12.16 -7.09
CA THR A 363 3.09 -11.94 -8.42
C THR A 363 2.34 -13.21 -8.85
N SER A 364 1.07 -13.09 -9.22
CA SER A 364 0.38 -14.15 -9.96
C SER A 364 1.00 -14.25 -11.35
N GLU A 365 1.38 -15.45 -11.80
CA GLU A 365 1.85 -15.63 -13.18
C GLU A 365 0.69 -15.24 -14.12
N ALA A 366 0.86 -14.12 -14.84
CA ALA A 366 -0.12 -13.67 -15.80
C ALA A 366 -0.27 -14.74 -16.90
N VAL A 367 -1.50 -15.13 -17.20
CA VAL A 367 -1.78 -15.89 -18.42
C VAL A 367 -1.47 -14.96 -19.58
N GLU A 368 -0.36 -15.18 -20.29
CA GLU A 368 -0.09 -14.47 -21.54
C GLU A 368 -1.32 -14.60 -22.46
N PRO A 369 -1.80 -13.52 -23.09
CA PRO A 369 -2.84 -13.65 -24.10
C PRO A 369 -2.31 -14.58 -25.18
N SER A 370 -2.98 -15.73 -25.32
CA SER A 370 -2.68 -16.76 -26.33
C SER A 370 -2.39 -16.10 -27.67
N GLN A 371 -1.12 -16.14 -28.09
CA GLN A 371 -0.73 -15.64 -29.38
C GLN A 371 -1.53 -16.41 -30.43
N THR A 372 -2.32 -15.67 -31.21
CA THR A 372 -2.97 -16.23 -32.41
C THR A 372 -1.86 -16.86 -33.25
N PRO A 373 -1.94 -18.15 -33.63
CA PRO A 373 -0.80 -18.80 -34.28
C PRO A 373 -0.46 -18.06 -35.58
N GLU A 374 0.77 -17.54 -35.64
CA GLU A 374 1.33 -17.00 -36.87
C GLU A 374 1.26 -18.08 -37.96
N ALA A 375 0.71 -17.70 -39.11
CA ALA A 375 0.65 -18.54 -40.27
C ALA A 375 2.08 -18.94 -40.68
N VAL A 376 2.35 -20.25 -40.69
CA VAL A 376 3.63 -20.84 -41.08
C VAL A 376 3.91 -20.50 -42.54
N GLU A 377 4.92 -19.67 -42.81
CA GLU A 377 5.52 -19.54 -44.14
C GLU A 377 6.26 -20.83 -44.51
N PRO A 378 6.23 -21.29 -45.77
CA PRO A 378 6.82 -22.55 -46.17
C PRO A 378 8.36 -22.50 -46.11
N SER A 379 8.89 -23.46 -45.36
CA SER A 379 10.31 -23.83 -45.21
C SER A 379 11.12 -23.74 -46.52
N GLN A 380 12.25 -23.02 -46.47
CA GLN A 380 13.34 -23.18 -47.43
C GLN A 380 14.35 -24.21 -46.91
N THR A 381 14.70 -25.10 -47.83
CA THR A 381 15.66 -26.20 -47.83
C THR A 381 16.95 -25.95 -47.02
N PRO A 382 17.47 -26.94 -46.27
CA PRO A 382 18.72 -26.80 -45.52
C PRO A 382 19.94 -27.04 -46.43
N GLU A 383 20.87 -26.08 -46.47
CA GLU A 383 22.23 -26.30 -46.97
C GLU A 383 23.14 -26.89 -45.89
N ALA A 384 24.08 -27.71 -46.36
CA ALA A 384 24.80 -28.72 -45.62
C ALA A 384 25.86 -28.18 -44.62
N VAL A 385 26.01 -28.91 -43.51
CA VAL A 385 27.07 -28.75 -42.52
C VAL A 385 28.34 -29.48 -43.00
N GLU A 386 29.47 -28.79 -43.02
CA GLU A 386 30.81 -29.41 -43.05
C GLU A 386 31.45 -29.36 -41.64
N PRO A 387 32.05 -30.46 -41.15
CA PRO A 387 32.74 -30.48 -39.85
C PRO A 387 34.26 -30.32 -40.01
N SER A 388 34.92 -29.59 -39.11
CA SER A 388 36.35 -29.82 -38.85
C SER A 388 36.76 -29.51 -37.40
N ILE A 389 36.96 -30.61 -36.67
CA ILE A 389 37.97 -30.91 -35.63
C ILE A 389 39.23 -30.00 -35.67
N THR A 390 39.86 -29.55 -34.57
CA THR A 390 40.61 -30.30 -33.51
C THR A 390 41.11 -29.30 -32.44
N PRO A 391 41.31 -29.69 -31.15
CA PRO A 391 41.64 -28.77 -30.05
C PRO A 391 43.16 -28.56 -29.86
N THR A 392 43.55 -27.47 -29.18
CA THR A 392 44.95 -27.21 -28.76
C THR A 392 45.04 -27.17 -27.22
N PRO A 393 46.12 -27.70 -26.60
CA PRO A 393 46.13 -28.16 -25.20
C PRO A 393 46.48 -27.09 -24.15
N LEU A 394 46.06 -27.38 -22.91
CA LEU A 394 46.43 -26.74 -21.65
C LEU A 394 47.87 -27.08 -21.23
N GLU A 395 48.55 -26.12 -20.59
CA GLU A 395 49.77 -26.33 -19.79
C GLU A 395 49.87 -25.25 -18.67
N PRO A 396 50.69 -25.42 -17.60
CA PRO A 396 50.15 -25.78 -16.30
C PRO A 396 50.41 -24.78 -15.16
N ILE A 397 49.83 -25.17 -14.02
CA ILE A 397 49.78 -24.55 -12.68
C ILE A 397 51.18 -24.20 -12.13
N SER A 398 51.30 -23.04 -11.49
CA SER A 398 52.37 -22.76 -10.51
C SER A 398 51.75 -22.28 -9.19
N THR A 399 51.99 -23.08 -8.15
CA THR A 399 51.69 -22.83 -6.74
C THR A 399 52.66 -21.80 -6.15
N LYS A 400 52.15 -20.93 -5.28
CA LYS A 400 52.90 -20.45 -4.10
C LYS A 400 51.95 -19.88 -3.04
N SER A 401 52.00 -20.53 -1.89
CA SER A 401 51.43 -20.10 -0.61
C SER A 401 52.24 -18.93 -0.03
N THR A 402 51.55 -17.94 0.55
CA THR A 402 51.99 -17.30 1.79
C THR A 402 50.84 -16.62 2.51
N GLU A 403 50.64 -17.08 3.74
CA GLU A 403 49.84 -16.56 4.85
C GLU A 403 50.41 -15.20 5.33
N SER A 404 49.55 -14.25 5.73
CA SER A 404 49.79 -13.32 6.87
C SER A 404 48.78 -12.16 6.95
N THR A 405 48.04 -12.18 8.06
CA THR A 405 47.70 -11.06 8.97
C THR A 405 46.80 -9.92 8.49
N GLN A 406 45.58 -9.91 9.03
CA GLN A 406 44.65 -8.78 9.07
C GLN A 406 45.13 -7.67 10.03
N ILE A 407 45.02 -6.42 9.57
CA ILE A 407 44.84 -5.21 10.39
C ILE A 407 43.71 -4.41 9.73
N PRO A 408 42.67 -3.93 10.44
CA PRO A 408 41.60 -3.15 9.83
C PRO A 408 42.03 -1.68 9.69
N SER A 409 41.90 -1.12 8.49
CA SER A 409 42.10 0.31 8.25
C SER A 409 40.82 1.10 8.51
N GLU A 410 40.95 2.13 9.33
CA GLU A 410 39.99 3.22 9.52
C GLU A 410 39.61 3.86 8.18
N VAL A 411 38.30 3.94 7.91
CA VAL A 411 37.76 4.77 6.83
C VAL A 411 37.45 6.15 7.39
N ILE A 412 38.37 7.09 7.13
CA ILE A 412 38.17 8.52 7.31
C ILE A 412 37.06 8.97 6.33
N LYS A 413 35.84 9.18 6.84
CA LYS A 413 34.77 9.85 6.08
C LYS A 413 35.06 11.35 6.04
N LYS A 414 35.39 11.83 4.84
CA LYS A 414 35.53 13.24 4.50
C LYS A 414 34.13 13.87 4.50
N THR A 415 33.89 14.78 5.44
CA THR A 415 32.69 15.61 5.56
C THR A 415 32.49 16.43 4.28
N LYS A 416 31.32 16.30 3.64
CA LYS A 416 30.87 17.24 2.61
C LYS A 416 29.77 18.10 3.24
N MET A 417 29.95 19.41 3.15
CA MET A 417 29.01 20.40 3.69
C MET A 417 27.63 20.27 3.05
N VAL A 418 26.61 20.45 3.89
CA VAL A 418 25.18 20.43 3.57
C VAL A 418 24.81 21.63 2.70
N ASP A 419 24.20 21.34 1.56
CA ASP A 419 23.46 22.29 0.73
C ASP A 419 22.04 22.46 1.31
N THR A 420 21.55 23.69 1.30
CA THR A 420 20.29 24.10 1.93
C THR A 420 19.09 23.59 1.14
N GLY A 421 18.22 22.81 1.78
CA GLY A 421 16.82 22.59 1.41
C GLY A 421 16.60 21.80 0.11
N ASP A 422 16.69 20.47 0.19
CA ASP A 422 16.39 19.62 -0.96
C ASP A 422 14.88 19.42 -1.13
N LYS A 423 14.38 19.75 -2.33
CA LYS A 423 12.97 19.67 -2.77
C LYS A 423 12.50 18.23 -3.04
N THR A 424 13.23 17.25 -2.53
CA THR A 424 13.07 15.82 -2.82
C THR A 424 11.83 15.20 -2.17
N ASN A 425 11.31 15.76 -1.07
CA ASN A 425 10.22 15.13 -0.32
C ASN A 425 8.83 15.34 -0.94
N ILE A 426 8.56 16.50 -1.56
CA ILE A 426 7.31 16.74 -2.30
C ILE A 426 7.31 15.97 -3.62
N LYS A 427 8.49 15.88 -4.26
CA LYS A 427 8.67 15.05 -5.45
C LYS A 427 8.33 13.60 -5.14
N LYS A 428 8.65 13.06 -3.96
CA LYS A 428 8.23 11.72 -3.51
C LYS A 428 6.72 11.61 -3.31
N LEU A 429 6.09 12.55 -2.60
CA LEU A 429 4.63 12.59 -2.47
C LEU A 429 3.95 12.56 -3.86
N LEU A 430 4.49 13.31 -4.83
CA LEU A 430 4.03 13.34 -6.22
C LEU A 430 4.44 12.09 -7.05
N GLU A 431 5.58 11.46 -6.75
CA GLU A 431 6.11 10.25 -7.40
C GLU A 431 5.35 8.98 -6.95
N ILE A 432 4.89 8.91 -5.69
CA ILE A 432 4.08 7.81 -5.14
C ILE A 432 2.82 7.57 -6.01
N PHE A 433 2.32 8.58 -6.72
CA PHE A 433 1.11 8.51 -7.56
C PHE A 433 1.34 8.82 -9.04
N GLY A 434 2.56 8.61 -9.55
CA GLY A 434 2.97 8.93 -10.92
C GLY A 434 1.90 8.70 -12.00
N ALA A 435 1.84 9.61 -12.98
CA ALA A 435 0.97 9.69 -14.17
C ALA A 435 -0.58 9.57 -13.95
N ALA A 436 -1.06 8.60 -13.19
CA ALA A 436 -2.48 8.41 -12.88
C ALA A 436 -3.03 9.53 -11.96
N GLY A 437 -2.27 9.94 -10.93
CA GLY A 437 -2.62 11.08 -10.08
C GLY A 437 -2.62 12.40 -10.84
N LEU A 438 -1.68 12.58 -11.78
CA LEU A 438 -1.62 13.77 -12.63
C LEU A 438 -2.85 13.89 -13.55
N THR A 439 -3.38 12.75 -14.02
CA THR A 439 -4.59 12.71 -14.88
C THR A 439 -5.85 13.11 -14.09
N LEU A 440 -5.96 12.70 -12.82
CA LEU A 440 -7.05 13.13 -11.92
C LEU A 440 -6.95 14.61 -11.54
N ILE A 441 -5.73 15.10 -11.28
CA ILE A 441 -5.47 16.52 -10.99
C ILE A 441 -5.84 17.38 -12.20
N ILE A 442 -5.50 16.95 -13.42
CA ILE A 442 -5.90 17.65 -14.65
C ILE A 442 -7.43 17.63 -14.82
N ALA A 443 -8.12 16.52 -14.52
CA ALA A 443 -9.57 16.44 -14.59
C ALA A 443 -10.27 17.37 -13.56
N ALA A 444 -9.74 17.46 -12.33
CA ALA A 444 -10.23 18.37 -11.30
C ALA A 444 -10.02 19.85 -11.68
N PHE A 445 -8.85 20.19 -12.24
CA PHE A 445 -8.57 21.53 -12.76
C PHE A 445 -9.49 21.92 -13.93
N LEU A 446 -9.80 20.99 -14.84
CA LEU A 446 -10.72 21.21 -15.97
C LEU A 446 -12.18 21.38 -15.50
N SER A 447 -12.61 20.62 -14.50
CA SER A 447 -13.95 20.75 -13.89
C SER A 447 -14.12 22.08 -13.15
N TYR A 448 -13.08 22.53 -12.43
CA TYR A 448 -13.10 23.81 -11.72
C TYR A 448 -13.06 25.01 -12.67
N SER A 449 -12.32 24.92 -13.77
CA SER A 449 -12.23 25.99 -14.76
C SER A 449 -13.49 26.14 -15.63
N ASN A 450 -14.30 25.08 -15.79
CA ASN A 450 -15.58 25.12 -16.51
C ASN A 450 -16.75 25.64 -15.67
N LYS A 451 -16.61 25.72 -14.33
CA LYS A 451 -17.62 26.35 -13.45
C LYS A 451 -17.47 27.88 -13.34
N LYS A 452 -16.44 28.48 -13.94
CA LYS A 452 -16.18 29.93 -13.94
C LYS A 452 -16.34 30.60 -15.31
N LYS A 453 -17.15 30.03 -16.22
CA LYS A 453 -17.57 30.69 -17.46
C LYS A 453 -19.07 30.78 -17.57
#